data_AF-A0A5P8P0T6-F1
#
_entry.id   AF-A0A5P8P0T6-F1
#
_cell.length_a   1.000
_cell.length_b   1.000
_cell.length_c   1.000
_cell.angle_alpha   90.00
_cell.angle_beta   90.00
_cell.angle_gamma   90.00
#
_symmetry.space_group_name_H-M   'P 1'
#
loop_
_entity.id
_entity.type
_entity.pdbx_description
1 polymer ?
#
loop_
_entity_poly.entity_id
_entity_poly.type
_entity_poly.pdbx_seq_one_letter_code
_entity_poly.pdbx_strand_id
1 'polypeptide(L)'
;MLFKLFFIFLLSLNIYALEHIKQTYYIDSHNINSSLFFKDKKNILLYTIPQQNYSLKIKKSQLQKLLKENGFKDFIINSRYVYFEINSPINTSKIELFLKKHYKQKYKTINIKHITVKPRSYMQELPKNYVIDIRRRNHLSKDGVISIEDNFHKKYFFNYLIDADIDVVQAKSKINKDEELSQRNIKIKTIKLEKFRALPLQYIPTSEFQAKHHIKAYKTLTYRDIEKLSLVKKGQSVSVWLNNSGISISFVAKALQSGKLNDIITIQKSNGKRLKAKIVAKQKVELK
;
A
#
# COMPACT_ATOMS: atom_id res chain seq x y z
N MET A 1 -30.85 -55.67 -25.00
CA MET A 1 -30.39 -54.61 -25.91
C MET A 1 -30.97 -53.25 -25.53
N LEU A 2 -30.62 -52.69 -24.35
CA LEU A 2 -31.19 -51.40 -23.90
C LEU A 2 -30.19 -50.47 -23.20
N PHE A 3 -28.88 -50.73 -23.36
CA PHE A 3 -27.81 -49.95 -22.72
C PHE A 3 -26.88 -49.21 -23.69
N LYS A 4 -27.23 -49.16 -24.99
CA LYS A 4 -26.42 -48.50 -26.03
C LYS A 4 -26.93 -47.14 -26.51
N LEU A 5 -28.05 -46.64 -25.96
CA LEU A 5 -28.67 -45.39 -26.43
C LEU A 5 -28.52 -44.18 -25.50
N PHE A 6 -27.77 -44.30 -24.40
CA PHE A 6 -27.66 -43.21 -23.41
C PHE A 6 -26.36 -42.37 -23.53
N PHE A 7 -25.50 -42.63 -24.51
CA PHE A 7 -24.18 -41.98 -24.60
C PHE A 7 -24.03 -40.90 -25.69
N ILE A 8 -25.12 -40.54 -26.39
CA ILE A 8 -25.06 -39.57 -27.52
C ILE A 8 -25.77 -38.24 -27.20
N PHE A 9 -26.30 -38.04 -25.98
CA PHE A 9 -26.99 -36.80 -25.58
C PHE A 9 -26.22 -35.95 -24.55
N LEU A 10 -24.88 -36.02 -24.56
CA LEU A 10 -24.00 -35.21 -23.71
C LEU A 10 -23.10 -34.24 -24.49
N LEU A 11 -23.32 -34.07 -25.80
CA LEU A 11 -22.57 -33.12 -26.61
C LEU A 11 -23.40 -31.86 -26.90
N SER A 12 -22.84 -30.71 -26.49
CA SER A 12 -23.21 -29.33 -26.85
C SER A 12 -24.25 -28.59 -26.00
N LEU A 13 -24.19 -28.71 -24.68
CA LEU A 13 -24.48 -27.51 -23.87
C LEU A 13 -23.31 -26.54 -24.05
N ASN A 14 -23.36 -25.74 -25.12
CA ASN A 14 -22.58 -24.52 -25.20
C ASN A 14 -23.08 -23.62 -24.06
N ILE A 15 -22.40 -23.68 -22.92
CA ILE A 15 -22.57 -22.70 -21.85
C ILE A 15 -22.04 -21.39 -22.43
N TYR A 16 -22.91 -20.64 -23.11
CA TYR A 16 -22.60 -19.30 -23.55
C TYR A 16 -22.40 -18.45 -22.30
N ALA A 17 -21.14 -18.18 -21.98
CA ALA A 17 -20.79 -17.24 -20.93
C ALA A 17 -21.41 -15.88 -21.29
N LEU A 18 -22.20 -15.37 -20.37
CA LEU A 18 -22.95 -14.14 -20.60
C LEU A 18 -21.98 -12.96 -20.49
N GLU A 19 -21.88 -12.17 -21.56
CA GLU A 19 -20.86 -11.12 -21.64
C GLU A 19 -21.23 -9.92 -20.74
N HIS A 20 -20.28 -9.52 -19.89
CA HIS A 20 -20.49 -8.42 -18.96
C HIS A 20 -19.92 -7.12 -19.52
N ILE A 21 -20.82 -6.20 -19.88
CA ILE A 21 -20.44 -4.86 -20.32
C ILE A 21 -20.05 -4.03 -19.11
N LYS A 22 -18.81 -3.53 -19.13
CA LYS A 22 -18.22 -2.68 -18.10
C LYS A 22 -18.87 -1.29 -18.11
N GLN A 23 -18.74 -0.58 -17.00
CA GLN A 23 -19.23 0.81 -16.94
C GLN A 23 -18.42 1.76 -17.82
N THR A 24 -17.10 1.58 -17.94
CA THR A 24 -16.21 2.47 -18.71
C THR A 24 -15.30 1.68 -19.62
N TYR A 25 -15.17 2.14 -20.87
CA TYR A 25 -14.26 1.63 -21.88
C TYR A 25 -13.33 2.75 -22.33
N TYR A 26 -12.04 2.44 -22.40
CA TYR A 26 -11.04 3.34 -22.97
C TYR A 26 -10.75 2.88 -24.39
N ILE A 27 -10.81 3.80 -25.35
CA ILE A 27 -10.71 3.50 -26.79
C ILE A 27 -9.68 4.42 -27.45
N ASP A 28 -9.10 3.96 -28.58
CA ASP A 28 -8.06 4.72 -29.29
C ASP A 28 -8.61 5.48 -30.51
N SER A 29 -9.91 5.36 -30.79
CA SER A 29 -10.57 6.01 -31.92
C SER A 29 -11.93 6.57 -31.54
N HIS A 30 -12.46 7.49 -32.34
CA HIS A 30 -13.81 8.02 -32.16
C HIS A 30 -14.90 6.98 -32.44
N ASN A 31 -14.58 5.87 -33.11
CA ASN A 31 -15.54 4.83 -33.46
C ASN A 31 -15.65 3.79 -32.35
N ILE A 32 -16.86 3.59 -31.86
CA ILE A 32 -17.21 2.59 -30.85
C ILE A 32 -17.83 1.41 -31.58
N ASN A 33 -17.11 0.30 -31.65
CA ASN A 33 -17.57 -0.90 -32.33
C ASN A 33 -17.97 -2.00 -31.34
N SER A 34 -18.83 -2.93 -31.78
CA SER A 34 -19.29 -4.06 -30.96
C SER A 34 -18.17 -5.00 -30.51
N SER A 35 -17.04 -5.04 -31.24
CA SER A 35 -15.86 -5.82 -30.85
C SER A 35 -15.27 -5.43 -29.50
N LEU A 36 -15.60 -4.25 -28.97
CA LEU A 36 -15.24 -3.83 -27.61
C LEU A 36 -15.88 -4.71 -26.52
N PHE A 37 -17.01 -5.35 -26.82
CA PHE A 37 -17.73 -6.24 -25.92
C PHE A 37 -17.69 -7.69 -26.36
N PHE A 38 -17.69 -7.93 -27.68
CA PHE A 38 -17.86 -9.26 -28.27
C PHE A 38 -16.74 -9.53 -29.28
N LYS A 39 -15.66 -10.19 -28.84
CA LYS A 39 -14.47 -10.41 -29.69
C LYS A 39 -14.72 -11.34 -30.89
N ASP A 40 -15.53 -12.38 -30.67
CA ASP A 40 -15.75 -13.45 -31.66
C ASP A 40 -17.08 -13.32 -32.40
N LYS A 41 -17.67 -12.12 -32.43
CA LYS A 41 -18.95 -11.83 -33.10
C LYS A 41 -18.77 -10.78 -34.19
N LYS A 42 -19.82 -10.62 -35.03
CA LYS A 42 -19.87 -9.59 -36.08
C LYS A 42 -19.49 -8.22 -35.50
N ASN A 43 -18.45 -7.62 -36.07
CA ASN A 43 -18.02 -6.29 -35.69
C ASN A 43 -18.87 -5.24 -36.42
N ILE A 44 -19.60 -4.42 -35.65
CA ILE A 44 -20.43 -3.35 -36.18
C ILE A 44 -20.11 -2.03 -35.49
N LEU A 45 -20.25 -0.93 -36.22
CA LEU A 45 -20.19 0.40 -35.66
C LEU A 45 -21.47 0.68 -34.85
N LEU A 46 -21.30 1.01 -33.57
CA LEU A 46 -22.42 1.31 -32.68
C LEU A 46 -22.63 2.81 -32.53
N TYR A 47 -21.54 3.54 -32.28
CA TYR A 47 -21.57 4.98 -32.07
C TYR A 47 -20.27 5.60 -32.56
N THR A 48 -20.31 6.90 -32.86
CA THR A 48 -19.11 7.71 -33.11
C THR A 48 -19.11 8.87 -32.12
N ILE A 49 -18.00 9.04 -31.40
CA ILE A 49 -17.76 10.21 -30.56
C ILE A 49 -17.55 11.40 -31.52
N PRO A 50 -18.29 12.51 -31.37
CA PRO A 50 -18.05 13.70 -32.18
C PRO A 50 -16.60 14.18 -32.05
N GLN A 51 -15.97 14.64 -33.13
CA GLN A 51 -14.53 15.00 -33.15
C GLN A 51 -14.11 16.06 -32.12
N GLN A 52 -15.05 16.88 -31.64
CA GLN A 52 -14.81 17.90 -30.62
C GLN A 52 -14.88 17.33 -29.19
N ASN A 53 -15.35 16.09 -29.04
CA ASN A 53 -15.56 15.41 -27.77
C ASN A 53 -14.57 14.25 -27.63
N TYR A 54 -14.14 13.99 -26.41
CA TYR A 54 -13.23 12.89 -26.08
C TYR A 54 -13.88 11.80 -25.24
N SER A 55 -15.19 11.94 -25.00
CA SER A 55 -15.97 10.93 -24.32
C SER A 55 -17.41 10.93 -24.81
N LEU A 56 -18.05 9.78 -24.67
CA LEU A 56 -19.46 9.60 -24.95
C LEU A 56 -20.11 8.81 -23.81
N LYS A 57 -21.19 9.35 -23.27
CA LYS A 57 -22.00 8.73 -22.23
C LYS A 57 -23.31 8.23 -22.83
N ILE A 58 -23.57 6.93 -22.67
CA ILE A 58 -24.75 6.29 -23.26
C ILE A 58 -25.61 5.68 -22.15
N LYS A 59 -26.93 5.88 -22.19
CA LYS A 59 -27.84 5.20 -21.26
C LYS A 59 -27.84 3.70 -21.54
N LYS A 60 -27.89 2.89 -20.48
CA LYS A 60 -28.02 1.42 -20.58
C LYS A 60 -29.13 1.00 -21.54
N SER A 61 -30.31 1.61 -21.45
CA SER A 61 -31.46 1.28 -22.31
C SER A 61 -31.19 1.51 -23.79
N GLN A 62 -30.49 2.60 -24.15
CA GLN A 62 -30.15 2.92 -25.54
C GLN A 62 -29.14 1.93 -26.10
N LEU A 63 -28.07 1.64 -25.36
CA LEU A 63 -27.07 0.66 -25.78
C LEU A 63 -27.65 -0.76 -25.86
N GLN A 64 -28.49 -1.15 -24.89
CA GLN A 64 -29.17 -2.44 -24.91
C GLN A 64 -30.10 -2.60 -26.12
N LYS A 65 -30.89 -1.56 -26.45
CA LYS A 65 -31.77 -1.56 -27.61
C LYS A 65 -30.97 -1.74 -28.90
N LEU A 66 -29.94 -0.91 -29.11
CA LEU A 66 -29.10 -0.97 -30.31
C LEU A 66 -28.41 -2.32 -30.48
N LEU A 67 -27.84 -2.88 -29.41
CA LEU A 67 -27.21 -4.20 -29.45
C LEU A 67 -28.22 -5.31 -29.78
N LYS A 68 -29.41 -5.29 -29.19
CA LYS A 68 -30.47 -6.28 -29.49
C LYS A 68 -30.97 -6.18 -30.93
N GLU A 69 -31.17 -4.97 -31.45
CA GLU A 69 -31.56 -4.73 -32.85
C GLU A 69 -30.51 -5.26 -33.83
N ASN A 70 -29.24 -5.29 -33.43
CA ASN A 70 -28.14 -5.85 -34.20
C ASN A 70 -27.85 -7.33 -33.91
N GLY A 71 -28.76 -8.04 -33.24
CA GLY A 71 -28.70 -9.49 -33.05
C GLY A 71 -27.90 -9.97 -31.83
N PHE A 72 -27.40 -9.08 -30.98
CA PHE A 72 -26.74 -9.47 -29.73
C PHE A 72 -27.79 -9.78 -28.65
N LYS A 73 -27.78 -10.99 -28.08
CA LYS A 73 -28.80 -11.46 -27.12
C LYS A 73 -28.26 -11.79 -25.72
N ASP A 74 -26.97 -12.11 -25.60
CA ASP A 74 -26.37 -12.66 -24.38
C ASP A 74 -25.38 -11.68 -23.73
N PHE A 75 -25.92 -10.62 -23.12
CA PHE A 75 -25.08 -9.65 -22.40
C PHE A 75 -25.81 -8.96 -21.24
N ILE A 76 -25.04 -8.62 -20.21
CA ILE A 76 -25.53 -7.88 -19.03
C ILE A 76 -24.81 -6.53 -18.97
N ILE A 77 -25.59 -5.47 -18.79
CA ILE A 77 -25.09 -4.13 -18.43
C ILE A 77 -25.55 -3.85 -17.01
N ASN A 78 -24.63 -3.81 -16.05
CA ASN A 78 -24.96 -3.56 -14.64
C ASN A 78 -25.09 -2.06 -14.33
N SER A 79 -24.39 -1.20 -15.06
CA SER A 79 -24.40 0.24 -14.85
C SER A 79 -25.60 0.92 -15.50
N ARG A 80 -26.06 2.05 -14.94
CA ARG A 80 -27.10 2.90 -15.54
C ARG A 80 -26.63 3.56 -16.85
N TYR A 81 -25.34 3.84 -16.93
CA TYR A 81 -24.67 4.44 -18.08
C TYR A 81 -23.41 3.66 -18.42
N VAL A 82 -23.08 3.64 -19.70
CA VAL A 82 -21.78 3.17 -20.21
C VAL A 82 -21.02 4.37 -20.77
N TYR A 83 -19.77 4.50 -20.38
CA TYR A 83 -18.87 5.60 -20.74
C TYR A 83 -17.82 5.07 -21.70
N PHE A 84 -17.60 5.80 -22.79
CA PHE A 84 -16.51 5.60 -23.71
C PHE A 84 -15.60 6.81 -23.61
N GLU A 85 -14.31 6.61 -23.35
CA GLU A 85 -13.33 7.67 -23.19
C GLU A 85 -12.16 7.42 -24.13
N ILE A 86 -11.77 8.43 -24.90
CA ILE A 86 -10.61 8.33 -25.79
C ILE A 86 -9.34 8.38 -24.93
N ASN A 87 -8.41 7.45 -25.18
CA ASN A 87 -7.10 7.47 -24.54
C ASN A 87 -6.35 8.75 -24.91
N SER A 88 -5.79 9.42 -23.92
CA SER A 88 -4.91 10.58 -24.16
C SER A 88 -3.60 10.10 -24.77
N PRO A 89 -3.18 10.60 -25.94
CA PRO A 89 -1.94 10.19 -26.61
C PRO A 89 -0.70 10.86 -26.00
N ILE A 90 -0.59 10.84 -24.67
CA ILE A 90 0.46 11.54 -23.92
C ILE A 90 1.52 10.58 -23.40
N ASN A 91 2.77 11.03 -23.39
CA ASN A 91 3.87 10.29 -22.78
C ASN A 91 3.96 10.58 -21.27
N THR A 92 3.67 9.58 -20.44
CA THR A 92 3.68 9.69 -18.97
C THR A 92 4.99 9.26 -18.31
N SER A 93 6.03 8.90 -19.06
CA SER A 93 7.26 8.30 -18.52
C SER A 93 7.99 9.18 -17.49
N LYS A 94 7.96 10.51 -17.65
CA LYS A 94 8.54 11.44 -16.65
C LYS A 94 7.80 11.38 -15.31
N ILE A 95 6.48 11.22 -15.33
CA ILE A 95 5.64 11.08 -14.12
C ILE A 95 5.87 9.71 -13.47
N GLU A 96 5.96 8.66 -14.27
CA GLU A 96 6.28 7.30 -13.81
C GLU A 96 7.66 7.22 -13.14
N LEU A 97 8.68 7.85 -13.74
CA LEU A 97 10.02 7.92 -13.18
C LEU A 97 10.03 8.66 -11.84
N PHE A 98 9.29 9.76 -11.74
CA PHE A 98 9.11 10.49 -10.49
C PHE A 98 8.48 9.62 -9.41
N LEU A 99 7.38 8.92 -9.72
CA LEU A 99 6.72 7.99 -8.80
C LEU A 99 7.67 6.87 -8.34
N LYS A 100 8.42 6.28 -9.28
CA LYS A 100 9.43 5.24 -8.98
C LYS A 100 10.46 5.74 -7.96
N LYS A 101 11.01 6.93 -8.17
CA LYS A 101 11.97 7.56 -7.25
C LYS A 101 11.32 7.86 -5.89
N HIS A 102 10.11 8.43 -5.89
CA HIS A 102 9.38 8.78 -4.66
C HIS A 102 9.15 7.56 -3.76
N TYR A 103 8.69 6.44 -4.32
CA TYR A 103 8.44 5.22 -3.54
C TYR A 103 9.73 4.55 -3.06
N LYS A 104 10.77 4.47 -3.90
CA LYS A 104 12.08 3.92 -3.51
C LYS A 104 12.76 4.70 -2.38
N GLN A 105 12.50 6.00 -2.25
CA GLN A 105 12.99 6.79 -1.12
C GLN A 105 12.31 6.43 0.21
N LYS A 106 11.07 5.91 0.18
CA LYS A 106 10.31 5.54 1.39
C LYS A 106 10.42 4.06 1.72
N TYR A 107 10.56 3.22 0.71
CA TYR A 107 10.66 1.78 0.85
C TYR A 107 12.03 1.29 0.38
N LYS A 108 12.81 0.74 1.31
CA LYS A 108 14.15 0.19 1.04
C LYS A 108 14.08 -1.10 0.23
N THR A 109 13.02 -1.89 0.41
CA THR A 109 12.88 -3.24 -0.18
C THR A 109 11.84 -3.30 -1.29
N ILE A 110 11.32 -2.16 -1.76
CA ILE A 110 10.27 -2.16 -2.79
C ILE A 110 10.80 -2.67 -4.13
N ASN A 111 10.12 -3.69 -4.67
CA ASN A 111 10.30 -4.16 -6.03
C ASN A 111 9.10 -3.71 -6.88
N ILE A 112 9.29 -2.65 -7.66
CA ILE A 112 8.25 -2.10 -8.53
C ILE A 112 8.28 -2.83 -9.88
N LYS A 113 7.19 -3.54 -10.19
CA LYS A 113 7.01 -4.29 -11.43
C LYS A 113 6.46 -3.40 -12.55
N HIS A 114 5.40 -2.67 -12.24
CA HIS A 114 4.72 -1.81 -13.20
C HIS A 114 4.18 -0.54 -12.54
N ILE A 115 4.19 0.56 -13.28
CA ILE A 115 3.53 1.81 -12.89
C ILE A 115 2.63 2.19 -14.06
N THR A 116 1.36 2.42 -13.78
CA THR A 116 0.41 2.98 -14.74
C THR A 116 0.04 4.38 -14.32
N VAL A 117 0.07 5.33 -15.24
CA VAL A 117 -0.37 6.70 -15.02
C VAL A 117 -1.41 7.03 -16.08
N LYS A 118 -2.55 7.58 -15.65
CA LYS A 118 -3.65 7.98 -16.55
C LYS A 118 -4.13 9.37 -16.19
N PRO A 119 -4.29 10.28 -17.16
CA PRO A 119 -4.87 11.58 -16.89
C PRO A 119 -6.35 11.43 -16.51
N ARG A 120 -6.85 12.32 -15.66
CA ARG A 120 -8.28 12.35 -15.28
C ARG A 120 -9.18 13.02 -16.31
N SER A 121 -8.58 13.73 -17.25
CA SER A 121 -9.25 14.42 -18.34
C SER A 121 -8.43 14.21 -19.60
N TYR A 122 -9.11 14.14 -20.74
CA TYR A 122 -8.40 13.98 -21.99
C TYR A 122 -7.40 15.12 -22.21
N MET A 123 -6.20 14.77 -22.67
CA MET A 123 -5.15 15.72 -23.03
C MET A 123 -4.51 15.24 -24.34
N GLN A 124 -4.34 16.15 -25.30
CA GLN A 124 -3.61 15.86 -26.54
C GLN A 124 -2.10 15.81 -26.29
N GLU A 125 -1.61 16.74 -25.48
CA GLU A 125 -0.21 16.87 -25.11
C GLU A 125 -0.05 17.27 -23.63
N LEU A 126 1.14 17.02 -23.08
CA LEU A 126 1.53 17.56 -21.79
C LEU A 126 2.05 19.00 -21.96
N PRO A 127 1.91 19.87 -20.94
CA PRO A 127 2.61 21.15 -20.92
C PRO A 127 4.11 20.96 -21.16
N LYS A 128 4.75 21.87 -21.91
CA LYS A 128 6.20 21.79 -22.19
C LYS A 128 7.04 21.82 -20.91
N ASN A 129 6.68 22.72 -20.00
CA ASN A 129 7.31 22.90 -18.70
C ASN A 129 6.28 22.66 -17.60
N TYR A 130 6.63 21.81 -16.63
CA TYR A 130 5.78 21.54 -15.47
C TYR A 130 6.58 21.02 -14.29
N VAL A 131 6.02 21.24 -13.10
CA VAL A 131 6.46 20.65 -11.84
C VAL A 131 5.49 19.55 -11.45
N ILE A 132 6.01 18.45 -10.89
CA ILE A 132 5.21 17.33 -10.41
C ILE A 132 4.99 17.48 -8.90
N ASP A 133 3.74 17.46 -8.47
CA ASP A 133 3.33 17.51 -7.07
C ASP A 133 2.61 16.23 -6.64
N ILE A 134 3.00 15.70 -5.48
CA ILE A 134 2.43 14.50 -4.88
C ILE A 134 2.18 14.70 -3.39
N ARG A 135 1.01 14.28 -2.92
CA ARG A 135 0.66 14.38 -1.50
C ARG A 135 1.61 13.54 -0.65
N ARG A 136 2.04 14.09 0.49
CA ARG A 136 3.01 13.48 1.42
C ARG A 136 2.76 12.01 1.78
N ARG A 137 1.50 11.59 1.89
CA ARG A 137 1.11 10.24 2.34
C ARG A 137 0.78 9.26 1.21
N ASN A 138 0.88 9.68 -0.05
CA ASN A 138 0.56 8.84 -1.20
C ASN A 138 1.38 7.56 -1.24
N HIS A 139 2.65 7.60 -0.81
CA HIS A 139 3.51 6.42 -0.69
C HIS A 139 2.90 5.27 0.14
N LEU A 140 1.92 5.53 1.00
CA LEU A 140 1.26 4.50 1.81
C LEU A 140 0.21 3.66 1.06
N SER A 141 -0.09 3.99 -0.20
CA SER A 141 -1.03 3.24 -1.05
C SER A 141 -0.36 2.87 -2.36
N LYS A 142 -0.81 1.78 -3.01
CA LYS A 142 -0.43 1.44 -4.38
C LYS A 142 -0.95 2.42 -5.42
N ASP A 143 -2.04 3.11 -5.11
CA ASP A 143 -2.78 3.98 -6.01
C ASP A 143 -2.98 5.36 -5.42
N GLY A 144 -3.21 6.34 -6.28
CA GLY A 144 -3.46 7.69 -5.82
C GLY A 144 -3.59 8.69 -6.95
N VAL A 145 -3.54 9.96 -6.56
CA VAL A 145 -3.59 11.10 -7.48
C VAL A 145 -2.30 11.87 -7.37
N ILE A 146 -1.72 12.16 -8.53
CA ILE A 146 -0.58 13.05 -8.69
C ILE A 146 -1.01 14.21 -9.59
N SER A 147 -0.46 15.39 -9.38
CA SER A 147 -0.71 16.54 -10.24
C SER A 147 0.58 17.02 -10.87
N ILE A 148 0.44 17.59 -12.07
CA ILE A 148 1.45 18.46 -12.63
C ILE A 148 0.90 19.88 -12.67
N GLU A 149 1.77 20.86 -12.48
CA GLU A 149 1.45 22.28 -12.53
C GLU A 149 2.33 22.94 -13.59
N ASP A 150 1.71 23.68 -14.51
CA ASP A 150 2.41 24.41 -15.55
C ASP A 150 2.87 25.81 -15.08
N ASN A 151 3.50 26.55 -15.99
CA ASN A 151 3.99 27.90 -15.70
C ASN A 151 2.86 28.93 -15.48
N PHE A 152 1.61 28.59 -15.78
CA PHE A 152 0.42 29.42 -15.56
C PHE A 152 -0.36 28.98 -14.31
N HIS A 153 0.24 28.16 -13.45
CA HIS A 153 -0.37 27.58 -12.26
C HIS A 153 -1.60 26.69 -12.53
N LYS A 154 -1.77 26.22 -13.77
CA LYS A 154 -2.84 25.30 -14.12
C LYS A 154 -2.45 23.89 -13.73
N LYS A 155 -3.34 23.23 -12.98
CA LYS A 155 -3.14 21.87 -12.48
C LYS A 155 -3.83 20.84 -13.35
N TYR A 156 -3.07 19.80 -13.71
CA TYR A 156 -3.56 18.63 -14.41
C TYR A 156 -3.38 17.42 -13.50
N PHE A 157 -4.44 16.63 -13.34
CA PHE A 157 -4.48 15.52 -12.39
C PHE A 157 -4.40 14.17 -13.09
N PHE A 158 -3.64 13.27 -12.50
CA PHE A 158 -3.43 11.92 -13.00
C PHE A 158 -3.72 10.92 -11.89
N ASN A 159 -4.49 9.89 -12.22
CA ASN A 159 -4.56 8.69 -11.40
C ASN A 159 -3.32 7.84 -11.70
N TYR A 160 -2.72 7.27 -10.67
CA TYR A 160 -1.65 6.31 -10.85
C TYR A 160 -1.94 5.02 -10.07
N LEU A 161 -1.33 3.94 -10.53
CA LEU A 161 -1.32 2.63 -9.88
C LEU A 161 0.10 2.06 -9.96
N ILE A 162 0.58 1.53 -8.84
CA ILE A 162 1.89 0.89 -8.70
C ILE A 162 1.67 -0.57 -8.35
N ASP A 163 2.08 -1.48 -9.23
CA ASP A 163 2.21 -2.89 -8.89
C ASP A 163 3.61 -3.14 -8.35
N ALA A 164 3.70 -3.43 -7.06
CA ALA A 164 4.95 -3.63 -6.37
C ALA A 164 4.83 -4.63 -5.24
N ASP A 165 5.92 -5.33 -4.97
CA ASP A 165 6.10 -6.14 -3.77
C ASP A 165 6.99 -5.39 -2.77
N ILE A 166 6.71 -5.56 -1.48
CA ILE A 166 7.50 -5.00 -0.38
C ILE A 166 7.71 -6.05 0.70
N ASP A 167 8.86 -5.97 1.37
CA ASP A 167 9.09 -6.74 2.58
C ASP A 167 8.52 -6.01 3.79
N VAL A 168 7.75 -6.73 4.60
CA VAL A 168 7.20 -6.19 5.85
C VAL A 168 7.49 -7.09 7.03
N VAL A 169 7.66 -6.49 8.20
CA VAL A 169 7.70 -7.23 9.46
C VAL A 169 6.28 -7.58 9.88
N GLN A 170 6.04 -8.86 10.15
CA GLN A 170 4.77 -9.42 10.60
C GLN A 170 4.95 -10.13 11.95
N ALA A 171 3.96 -9.97 12.84
CA ALA A 171 3.89 -10.74 14.07
C ALA A 171 3.66 -12.23 13.78
N LYS A 172 4.45 -13.12 14.39
CA LYS A 172 4.23 -14.58 14.34
C LYS A 172 3.08 -15.00 15.26
N SER A 173 2.96 -14.33 16.39
CA SER A 173 1.96 -14.58 17.44
C SER A 173 1.50 -13.27 18.06
N LYS A 174 0.61 -13.33 19.06
CA LYS A 174 0.27 -12.17 19.89
C LYS A 174 1.52 -11.63 20.58
N ILE A 175 1.72 -10.31 20.53
CA ILE A 175 2.79 -9.60 21.24
C ILE A 175 2.12 -8.63 22.23
N ASN A 176 2.48 -8.74 23.51
CA ASN A 176 1.93 -7.88 24.54
C ASN A 176 2.61 -6.51 24.54
N LYS A 177 1.96 -5.52 25.16
CA LYS A 177 2.59 -4.21 25.41
C LYS A 177 3.89 -4.42 26.22
N ASP A 178 4.92 -3.63 25.91
CA ASP A 178 6.24 -3.66 26.55
C ASP A 178 7.03 -4.96 26.34
N GLU A 179 6.57 -5.84 25.46
CA GLU A 179 7.29 -7.05 25.06
C GLU A 179 8.34 -6.71 24.00
N GLU A 180 9.55 -7.25 24.17
CA GLU A 180 10.68 -7.06 23.27
C GLU A 180 10.41 -7.69 21.89
N LEU A 181 10.72 -6.97 20.83
CA LEU A 181 10.64 -7.51 19.47
C LEU A 181 11.88 -8.33 19.16
N SER A 182 11.67 -9.57 18.75
CA SER A 182 12.76 -10.51 18.44
C SER A 182 12.37 -11.47 17.33
N GLN A 183 13.35 -12.15 16.75
CA GLN A 183 13.11 -13.17 15.74
C GLN A 183 12.16 -14.30 16.22
N ARG A 184 11.91 -14.42 17.53
CA ARG A 184 10.95 -15.38 18.10
C ARG A 184 9.50 -14.97 17.83
N ASN A 185 9.17 -13.68 17.93
CA ASN A 185 7.80 -13.18 17.82
C ASN A 185 7.49 -12.40 16.53
N ILE A 186 8.49 -12.08 15.71
CA ILE A 186 8.32 -11.43 14.40
C ILE A 186 9.05 -12.17 13.27
N LYS A 187 8.58 -11.98 12.04
CA LYS A 187 9.21 -12.46 10.79
C LYS A 187 9.12 -11.40 9.69
N ILE A 188 10.01 -11.48 8.70
CA ILE A 188 9.84 -10.75 7.45
C ILE A 188 8.93 -11.57 6.52
N LYS A 189 8.05 -10.88 5.80
CA LYS A 189 7.20 -11.46 4.77
C LYS A 189 7.11 -10.48 3.59
N THR A 190 7.34 -10.97 2.38
CA THR A 190 7.07 -10.22 1.15
C THR A 190 5.57 -10.22 0.87
N ILE A 191 5.00 -9.04 0.65
CA ILE A 191 3.58 -8.86 0.30
C ILE A 191 3.43 -7.84 -0.82
N LYS A 192 2.28 -7.88 -1.51
CA LYS A 192 1.91 -6.81 -2.43
C LYS A 192 1.69 -5.51 -1.67
N LEU A 193 2.17 -4.41 -2.26
CA LEU A 193 1.82 -3.07 -1.82
C LEU A 193 0.32 -2.87 -2.02
N GLU A 194 -0.39 -2.69 -0.92
CA GLU A 194 -1.81 -2.33 -0.92
C GLU A 194 -1.95 -0.96 -0.26
N LYS A 195 -2.74 -0.84 0.82
CA LYS A 195 -2.93 0.40 1.56
C LYS A 195 -2.53 0.24 3.02
N PHE A 196 -1.68 1.14 3.50
CA PHE A 196 -1.23 1.19 4.88
C PHE A 196 -1.70 2.45 5.60
N ARG A 197 -2.02 2.31 6.89
CA ARG A 197 -2.29 3.47 7.76
C ARG A 197 -1.01 4.19 8.17
N ALA A 198 0.13 3.50 8.19
CA ALA A 198 1.44 4.01 8.54
C ALA A 198 2.51 3.18 7.85
N LEU A 199 3.72 3.74 7.68
CA LEU A 199 4.80 3.06 6.99
C LEU A 199 5.16 1.74 7.72
N PRO A 200 5.15 0.60 7.03
CA PRO A 200 5.51 -0.68 7.62
C PRO A 200 7.01 -0.74 7.94
N LEU A 201 7.36 -1.54 8.93
CA LEU A 201 8.76 -1.89 9.17
C LEU A 201 9.23 -2.84 8.08
N GLN A 202 10.42 -2.59 7.52
CA GLN A 202 11.01 -3.35 6.41
C GLN A 202 12.24 -4.17 6.82
N TYR A 203 12.63 -4.11 8.10
CA TYR A 203 13.75 -4.86 8.65
C TYR A 203 13.40 -5.29 10.07
N ILE A 204 13.97 -6.41 10.53
CA ILE A 204 13.84 -6.85 11.91
C ILE A 204 14.69 -5.92 12.77
N PRO A 205 14.10 -5.13 13.66
CA PRO A 205 14.85 -4.28 14.55
C PRO A 205 15.32 -5.14 15.74
N THR A 206 16.44 -5.85 15.61
CA THR A 206 16.93 -6.72 16.69
C THR A 206 17.34 -5.90 17.92
N SER A 207 16.82 -6.29 19.08
CA SER A 207 17.20 -5.85 20.44
C SER A 207 17.02 -4.36 20.82
N GLU A 208 16.48 -3.52 19.94
CA GLU A 208 16.33 -2.09 20.21
C GLU A 208 14.89 -1.65 20.50
N PHE A 209 13.89 -2.51 20.24
CA PHE A 209 12.50 -2.11 20.25
C PHE A 209 11.60 -3.06 21.02
N GLN A 210 10.53 -2.50 21.56
CA GLN A 210 9.42 -3.19 22.20
C GLN A 210 8.10 -2.76 21.57
N ALA A 211 7.05 -3.55 21.79
CA ALA A 211 5.71 -3.20 21.37
C ALA A 211 5.15 -2.07 22.24
N LYS A 212 4.71 -0.97 21.62
CA LYS A 212 4.11 0.19 22.31
C LYS A 212 2.72 -0.10 22.89
N HIS A 213 2.06 -1.12 22.35
CA HIS A 213 0.70 -1.53 22.66
C HIS A 213 0.55 -3.01 22.27
N HIS A 214 -0.59 -3.60 22.60
CA HIS A 214 -0.88 -4.98 22.23
C HIS A 214 -0.99 -5.15 20.69
N ILE A 215 -0.31 -6.15 20.14
CA ILE A 215 -0.27 -6.48 18.71
C ILE A 215 -0.86 -7.88 18.51
N LYS A 216 -1.85 -7.99 17.63
CA LYS A 216 -2.48 -9.25 17.25
C LYS A 216 -1.54 -10.13 16.42
N ALA A 217 -1.72 -11.45 16.50
CA ALA A 217 -1.01 -12.40 15.63
C ALA A 217 -1.21 -12.06 14.15
N TYR A 218 -0.17 -12.27 13.34
CA TYR A 218 -0.16 -12.03 11.89
C TYR A 218 -0.39 -10.57 11.45
N LYS A 219 -0.45 -9.61 12.39
CA LYS A 219 -0.52 -8.19 12.05
C LYS A 219 0.81 -7.72 11.44
N THR A 220 0.75 -6.90 10.39
CA THR A 220 1.92 -6.18 9.87
C THR A 220 2.27 -5.04 10.82
N LEU A 221 3.54 -4.97 11.24
CA LEU A 221 4.05 -3.95 12.14
C LEU A 221 4.44 -2.69 11.37
N THR A 222 4.14 -1.54 11.97
CA THR A 222 4.49 -0.21 11.49
C THR A 222 5.31 0.52 12.55
N TYR A 223 5.94 1.64 12.17
CA TYR A 223 6.67 2.50 13.12
C TYR A 223 5.79 3.07 14.25
N ARG A 224 4.46 3.03 14.12
CA ARG A 224 3.54 3.45 15.19
C ARG A 224 3.31 2.37 16.25
N ASP A 225 3.60 1.12 15.90
CA ASP A 225 3.33 -0.02 16.77
C ASP A 225 4.46 -0.28 17.78
N ILE A 226 5.61 0.37 17.57
CA ILE A 226 6.86 0.08 18.28
C ILE A 226 7.41 1.32 18.97
N GLU A 227 8.24 1.09 19.97
CA GLU A 227 9.06 2.11 20.60
C GLU A 227 10.38 1.52 21.07
N LYS A 228 11.34 2.37 21.44
CA LYS A 228 12.64 1.91 21.96
C LYS A 228 12.45 1.02 23.21
N LEU A 229 13.24 -0.04 23.30
CA LEU A 229 13.23 -1.00 24.41
C LEU A 229 13.60 -0.31 25.73
N SER A 230 12.79 -0.54 26.76
CA SER A 230 13.11 -0.12 28.12
C SER A 230 14.14 -1.09 28.72
N LEU A 231 15.36 -0.63 28.95
CA LEU A 231 16.45 -1.45 29.49
C LEU A 231 16.37 -1.61 31.02
N VAL A 232 15.68 -0.68 31.67
CA VAL A 232 15.36 -0.71 33.10
C VAL A 232 13.88 -0.42 33.27
N LYS A 233 13.19 -1.21 34.08
CA LYS A 233 11.79 -0.98 34.48
C LYS A 233 11.71 -0.48 35.91
N LYS A 234 10.71 0.36 36.22
CA LYS A 234 10.42 0.79 37.59
C LYS A 234 10.25 -0.42 38.51
N GLY A 235 10.88 -0.37 39.67
CA GLY A 235 10.88 -1.41 40.69
C GLY A 235 11.94 -2.50 40.49
N GLN A 236 12.62 -2.52 39.35
CA GLN A 236 13.63 -3.52 39.03
C GLN A 236 14.94 -3.26 39.79
N SER A 237 15.62 -4.33 40.20
CA SER A 237 16.98 -4.25 40.71
C SER A 237 17.96 -3.97 39.57
N VAL A 238 18.85 -3.00 39.78
CA VAL A 238 19.87 -2.59 38.81
C VAL A 238 21.26 -2.63 39.46
N SER A 239 22.25 -3.04 38.67
CA SER A 239 23.66 -2.95 39.02
C SER A 239 24.18 -1.55 38.71
N VAL A 240 24.70 -0.89 39.73
CA VAL A 240 25.20 0.48 39.69
C VAL A 240 26.72 0.43 39.68
N TRP A 241 27.34 1.12 38.74
CA TRP A 241 28.79 1.22 38.60
C TRP A 241 29.21 2.69 38.73
N LEU A 242 30.30 2.94 39.44
CA LEU A 242 30.97 4.22 39.52
C LEU A 242 32.46 3.96 39.34
N ASN A 243 33.07 4.63 38.38
CA ASN A 243 34.52 4.63 38.21
C ASN A 243 35.02 6.06 38.36
N ASN A 244 35.77 6.32 39.43
CA ASN A 244 36.36 7.64 39.64
C ASN A 244 37.82 7.48 40.10
N SER A 245 38.75 8.01 39.30
CA SER A 245 40.16 8.16 39.66
C SER A 245 40.83 6.88 40.20
N GLY A 246 40.55 5.72 39.58
CA GLY A 246 41.13 4.43 39.95
C GLY A 246 40.33 3.61 40.96
N ILE A 247 39.23 4.15 41.51
CA ILE A 247 38.33 3.43 42.42
C ILE A 247 37.06 3.01 41.66
N SER A 248 36.82 1.69 41.60
CA SER A 248 35.60 1.10 41.03
C SER A 248 34.66 0.64 42.13
N ILE A 249 33.46 1.24 42.20
CA ILE A 249 32.42 0.86 43.16
C ILE A 249 31.26 0.24 42.38
N SER A 250 30.86 -0.97 42.77
CA SER A 250 29.67 -1.64 42.24
C SER A 250 28.69 -2.00 43.36
N PHE A 251 27.41 -1.68 43.20
CA PHE A 251 26.36 -2.08 44.15
C PHE A 251 25.01 -2.28 43.46
N VAL A 252 24.05 -2.88 44.16
CA VAL A 252 22.67 -3.07 43.66
C VAL A 252 21.76 -1.99 44.23
N ALA A 253 20.88 -1.44 43.39
CA ALA A 253 19.86 -0.48 43.77
C ALA A 253 18.52 -0.80 43.11
N LYS A 254 17.42 -0.27 43.64
CA LYS A 254 16.09 -0.37 43.04
C LYS A 254 15.83 0.82 42.13
N ALA A 255 15.44 0.59 40.88
CA ALA A 255 15.03 1.65 39.96
C ALA A 255 13.67 2.23 40.37
N LEU A 256 13.56 3.56 40.48
CA LEU A 256 12.30 4.25 40.76
C LEU A 256 11.56 4.68 39.48
N GLN A 257 12.26 4.65 38.34
CA GLN A 257 11.75 5.03 37.03
C GLN A 257 12.17 3.98 36.00
N SER A 258 11.33 3.78 34.98
CA SER A 258 11.72 3.05 33.78
C SER A 258 12.53 3.96 32.87
N GLY A 259 13.46 3.41 32.10
CA GLY A 259 14.24 4.20 31.16
C GLY A 259 14.86 3.36 30.03
N LYS A 260 15.21 4.08 28.97
CA LYS A 260 15.89 3.57 27.77
C LYS A 260 17.39 3.82 27.89
N LEU A 261 18.16 3.28 26.96
CA LEU A 261 19.60 3.54 26.89
C LEU A 261 19.90 5.04 26.93
N ASN A 262 20.87 5.44 27.76
CA ASN A 262 21.29 6.82 28.04
C ASN A 262 20.34 7.71 28.84
N ASP A 263 19.14 7.23 29.21
CA ASP A 263 18.27 8.00 30.10
C ASP A 263 18.89 8.08 31.51
N ILE A 264 18.66 9.21 32.19
CA ILE A 264 19.01 9.37 33.61
C ILE A 264 17.77 9.00 34.43
N ILE A 265 17.89 7.96 35.25
CA ILE A 265 16.82 7.50 36.14
C ILE A 265 17.19 7.70 37.61
N THR A 266 16.16 7.82 38.44
CA THR A 266 16.34 7.80 39.89
C THR A 266 16.39 6.36 40.38
N ILE A 267 17.40 6.03 41.18
CA ILE A 267 17.58 4.74 41.85
C ILE A 267 17.59 4.92 43.36
N GLN A 268 17.27 3.86 44.11
CA GLN A 268 17.26 3.85 45.56
C GLN A 268 18.14 2.73 46.10
N LYS A 269 19.10 3.08 46.97
CA LYS A 269 19.92 2.11 47.71
C LYS A 269 19.09 1.38 48.78
N SER A 270 19.63 0.29 49.31
CA SER A 270 19.02 -0.45 50.44
C SER A 270 18.78 0.43 51.67
N ASN A 271 19.66 1.40 51.93
CA ASN A 271 19.52 2.38 53.02
C ASN A 271 18.53 3.52 52.73
N GLY A 272 17.73 3.42 51.67
CA GLY A 272 16.73 4.42 51.30
C GLY A 272 17.26 5.64 50.53
N LYS A 273 18.58 5.85 50.46
CA LYS A 273 19.18 7.00 49.75
C LYS A 273 18.89 6.94 48.24
N ARG A 274 18.45 8.07 47.68
CA ARG A 274 18.15 8.23 46.26
C ARG A 274 19.34 8.82 45.52
N LEU A 275 19.62 8.29 44.34
CA LEU A 275 20.71 8.73 43.45
C LEU A 275 20.20 8.82 42.02
N LYS A 276 20.85 9.63 41.18
CA LYS A 276 20.61 9.67 39.74
C LYS A 276 21.70 8.86 39.04
N ALA A 277 21.31 8.00 38.12
CA ALA A 277 22.24 7.17 37.36
C ALA A 277 21.82 7.10 35.89
N LYS A 278 22.80 7.05 34.99
CA LYS A 278 22.60 6.91 33.55
C LYS A 278 22.49 5.44 33.17
N ILE A 279 21.50 5.06 32.37
CA ILE A 279 21.37 3.68 31.88
C ILE A 279 22.41 3.41 30.80
N VAL A 280 23.25 2.39 31.02
CA VAL A 280 24.33 1.99 30.10
C VAL A 280 24.06 0.63 29.43
N ALA A 281 23.31 -0.26 30.09
CA ALA A 281 22.88 -1.53 29.51
C ALA A 281 21.65 -2.08 30.25
N LYS A 282 21.15 -3.25 29.82
CA LYS A 282 20.05 -3.95 30.49
C LYS A 282 20.39 -4.16 31.97
N GLN A 283 19.57 -3.60 32.85
CA GLN A 283 19.76 -3.64 34.31
C GLN A 283 21.11 -3.07 34.81
N LYS A 284 21.81 -2.28 34.00
CA LYS A 284 23.09 -1.66 34.37
C LYS A 284 23.01 -0.14 34.23
N VAL A 285 23.45 0.54 35.28
CA VAL A 285 23.47 2.00 35.36
C VAL A 285 24.82 2.50 35.86
N GLU A 286 25.20 3.69 35.45
CA GLU A 286 26.43 4.37 35.84
C GLU A 286 26.10 5.64 36.63
N LEU A 287 26.77 5.84 37.75
CA LEU A 287 26.67 7.10 38.49
C LEU A 287 27.51 8.17 37.79
N LYS A 288 26.91 9.36 37.64
CA LYS A 288 27.63 10.59 37.32
C LYS A 288 28.00 11.32 38.60
#